data_AF-A0A3M1GWD4-F1
#
_entry.id   AF-A0A3M1GWD4-F1
#
_cell.length_a   1.000
_cell.length_b   1.000
_cell.length_c   1.000
_cell.angle_alpha   90.00
_cell.angle_beta   90.00
_cell.angle_gamma   90.00
#
_symmetry.space_group_name_H-M   'P 1'
#
loop_
_entity.id
_entity.type
_entity.pdbx_description
1 polymer ?
#
loop_
_entity_poly.entity_id
_entity_poly.type
_entity_poly.pdbx_seq_one_letter_code
_entity_poly.pdbx_strand_id
1 'polypeptide(L)'
;MHFQHYRAKNPNGSSVGIDHVVNFYNRYPGETVTFYTRLTTYAPVQHLTLTLTLPAELTLKDYRPPKEYPTLMPSLDTDADHQYLRWPLSMSLPAHRQYEFQAEAVVARLDQDAVLTGEAQVADNRGRVLDAETVRISVLSRSKYLKYLPAIYQQDELMGRFLMLFESFWHPIDIQLEGLENYFDPKLTPPHFLPWLARWLNVDLDAHWSEHQQRQLLQWAMALHRHRGTRWGLVKALELYTGQQAEVVEQRSNNFVLGSEARLGPEIALGYGNIPHTFTVVLRVPPIQAETPEQQEQLEAIRRRAIEAIIDRQKPAHTVYHLHLETLPSSDIASPADVEPEPPPGHPPAGTDASAIWSNQEEL
;
A
#
# COMPACT_ATOMS: atom_id res chain seq x y z
N MET A 1 2.84 -16.21 -4.81
CA MET A 1 1.81 -15.41 -4.11
C MET A 1 2.05 -15.56 -2.62
N HIS A 2 2.49 -14.49 -1.96
CA HIS A 2 2.76 -14.45 -0.52
C HIS A 2 1.43 -14.14 0.18
N PHE A 3 0.79 -15.15 0.75
CA PHE A 3 -0.46 -15.00 1.47
C PHE A 3 -0.20 -14.38 2.85
N GLN A 4 -0.25 -13.05 2.94
CA GLN A 4 -0.35 -12.34 4.22
C GLN A 4 -1.81 -12.34 4.69
N HIS A 5 -2.27 -13.47 5.22
CA HIS A 5 -3.20 -13.48 6.34
C HIS A 5 -2.44 -14.13 7.49
N TYR A 6 -1.71 -13.28 8.21
CA TYR A 6 -0.92 -13.67 9.38
C TYR A 6 -1.87 -13.71 10.58
N ARG A 7 -2.62 -14.81 10.75
CA ARG A 7 -3.37 -15.08 11.98
C ARG A 7 -2.36 -15.48 13.08
N ALA A 8 -1.61 -14.50 13.59
CA ALA A 8 -0.50 -14.68 14.53
C ALA A 8 -0.92 -15.10 15.95
N LYS A 9 -2.22 -15.17 16.23
CA LYS A 9 -2.73 -15.45 17.56
C LYS A 9 -3.78 -16.53 17.49
N ASN A 10 -3.42 -17.68 18.02
CA ASN A 10 -4.30 -18.73 18.49
C ASN A 10 -5.37 -18.11 19.42
N PRO A 11 -6.62 -17.91 18.97
CA PRO A 11 -7.64 -17.23 19.78
C PRO A 11 -8.15 -18.12 20.93
N ASN A 12 -7.98 -19.44 20.82
CA ASN A 12 -8.72 -20.42 21.63
C ASN A 12 -7.85 -21.34 22.49
N GLY A 13 -6.52 -21.19 22.49
CA GLY A 13 -5.63 -22.15 23.17
C GLY A 13 -5.65 -23.54 22.53
N SER A 14 -6.13 -23.66 21.29
CA SER A 14 -6.16 -24.91 20.53
C SER A 14 -4.74 -25.31 20.13
N SER A 15 -4.43 -26.60 20.13
CA SER A 15 -3.11 -27.11 19.72
C SER A 15 -2.83 -26.97 18.22
N VAL A 16 -3.86 -26.61 17.44
CA VAL A 16 -3.89 -26.56 15.98
C VAL A 16 -4.76 -25.38 15.53
N GLY A 17 -4.46 -24.80 14.37
CA GLY A 17 -5.30 -23.85 13.66
C GLY A 17 -5.45 -24.19 12.18
N ILE A 18 -6.59 -23.84 11.58
CA ILE A 18 -6.88 -24.01 10.16
C ILE A 18 -7.10 -22.64 9.53
N ASP A 19 -6.51 -22.45 8.34
CA ASP A 19 -6.97 -21.43 7.40
C ASP A 19 -7.48 -22.13 6.15
N HIS A 20 -8.67 -21.77 5.70
CA HIS A 20 -9.29 -22.35 4.51
C HIS A 20 -9.70 -21.26 3.55
N VAL A 21 -9.11 -21.26 2.37
CA VAL A 21 -9.36 -20.27 1.33
C VAL A 21 -9.55 -20.96 0.00
N VAL A 22 -10.07 -20.21 -0.94
CA VAL A 22 -10.39 -20.70 -2.27
C VAL A 22 -9.85 -19.73 -3.31
N ASN A 23 -9.51 -20.23 -4.49
CA ASN A 23 -9.08 -19.36 -5.58
C ASN A 23 -10.13 -18.26 -5.90
N PHE A 24 -9.61 -17.10 -6.33
CA PHE A 24 -10.33 -15.83 -6.34
C PHE A 24 -11.20 -15.57 -7.58
N TYR A 25 -11.10 -16.37 -8.64
CA TYR A 25 -11.81 -16.06 -9.87
C TYR A 25 -13.29 -16.43 -9.80
N ASN A 26 -14.13 -15.63 -10.49
CA ASN A 26 -15.54 -15.91 -10.72
C ASN A 26 -15.73 -17.39 -11.07
N ARG A 27 -16.83 -17.95 -10.57
CA ARG A 27 -17.11 -19.36 -10.68
C ARG A 27 -18.33 -19.54 -11.52
N TYR A 28 -18.08 -19.86 -12.77
CA TYR A 28 -19.11 -20.28 -13.67
C TYR A 28 -19.20 -21.82 -13.67
N PRO A 29 -20.39 -22.38 -13.88
CA PRO A 29 -20.55 -23.78 -14.21
C PRO A 29 -19.51 -24.28 -15.22
N GLY A 30 -18.82 -25.37 -14.87
CA GLY A 30 -17.76 -25.99 -15.67
C GLY A 30 -16.33 -25.55 -15.32
N GLU A 31 -16.15 -24.52 -14.50
CA GLU A 31 -14.82 -24.06 -14.09
C GLU A 31 -14.27 -24.88 -12.92
N THR A 32 -12.93 -24.95 -12.87
CA THR A 32 -12.22 -25.61 -11.77
C THR A 32 -11.93 -24.62 -10.65
N VAL A 33 -12.35 -25.00 -9.46
CA VAL A 33 -12.15 -24.31 -8.20
C VAL A 33 -11.09 -25.02 -7.41
N THR A 34 -10.08 -24.29 -6.96
CA THR A 34 -9.04 -24.84 -6.08
C THR A 34 -9.23 -24.32 -4.66
N PHE A 35 -9.43 -25.25 -3.74
CA PHE A 35 -9.43 -25.03 -2.31
C PHE A 35 -8.02 -25.21 -1.76
N TYR A 36 -7.58 -24.26 -0.94
CA TYR A 36 -6.31 -24.29 -0.23
C TYR A 36 -6.60 -24.33 1.27
N THR A 37 -6.18 -25.40 1.92
CA THR A 37 -6.35 -25.59 3.36
C THR A 37 -4.98 -25.64 4.00
N ARG A 38 -4.70 -24.70 4.89
CA ARG A 38 -3.46 -24.64 5.65
C ARG A 38 -3.72 -25.09 7.08
N LEU A 39 -3.02 -26.15 7.49
CA LEU A 39 -3.00 -26.65 8.84
C LEU A 39 -1.77 -26.11 9.57
N THR A 40 -1.95 -25.35 10.65
CA THR A 40 -0.87 -24.84 11.49
C THR A 40 -0.88 -25.55 12.83
N THR A 41 0.23 -26.15 13.24
CA THR A 41 0.38 -26.76 14.56
C THR A 41 1.04 -25.78 15.53
N TYR A 42 0.48 -25.62 16.74
CA TYR A 42 1.07 -24.80 17.81
C TYR A 42 1.73 -25.65 18.90
N ALA A 43 1.30 -26.90 19.05
CA ALA A 43 1.84 -27.89 19.98
C ALA A 43 2.02 -29.23 19.24
N PRO A 44 2.87 -30.16 19.74
CA PRO A 44 2.99 -31.48 19.14
C PRO A 44 1.68 -32.25 19.27
N VAL A 45 1.15 -32.71 18.14
CA VAL A 45 -0.15 -33.37 18.01
C VAL A 45 -0.02 -34.64 17.18
N GLN A 46 -0.88 -35.61 17.45
CA GLN A 46 -0.89 -36.90 16.78
C GLN A 46 -2.33 -37.34 16.54
N HIS A 47 -2.55 -38.18 15.54
CA HIS A 47 -3.86 -38.80 15.25
C HIS A 47 -4.96 -37.75 15.00
N LEU A 48 -4.70 -36.83 14.07
CA LEU A 48 -5.69 -35.85 13.62
C LEU A 48 -6.39 -36.33 12.35
N THR A 49 -7.60 -35.84 12.12
CA THR A 49 -8.29 -36.03 10.84
C THR A 49 -8.67 -34.66 10.29
N LEU A 50 -8.09 -34.31 9.14
CA LEU A 50 -8.52 -33.14 8.38
C LEU A 50 -9.67 -33.56 7.48
N THR A 51 -10.82 -32.92 7.59
CA THR A 51 -11.99 -33.16 6.73
C THR A 51 -12.31 -31.89 5.96
N LEU A 52 -12.34 -32.00 4.63
CA LEU A 52 -12.87 -30.98 3.74
C LEU A 52 -14.25 -31.43 3.26
N THR A 53 -15.27 -30.64 3.56
CA THR A 53 -16.65 -30.84 3.13
C THR A 53 -16.93 -29.93 1.95
N LEU A 54 -17.32 -30.53 0.83
CA LEU A 54 -17.74 -29.85 -0.39
C LEU A 54 -19.24 -30.15 -0.62
N PRO A 55 -20.04 -29.20 -1.10
CA PRO A 55 -21.44 -29.45 -1.43
C PRO A 55 -21.56 -30.26 -2.73
N ALA A 56 -22.70 -30.91 -2.94
CA ALA A 56 -22.95 -31.82 -4.07
C ALA A 56 -22.74 -31.17 -5.45
N GLU A 57 -22.90 -29.85 -5.56
CA GLU A 57 -22.69 -29.09 -6.79
C GLU A 57 -21.22 -28.87 -7.14
N LEU A 58 -20.28 -29.32 -6.30
CA LEU A 58 -18.84 -29.33 -6.60
C LEU A 58 -18.36 -30.76 -6.78
N THR A 59 -17.99 -31.14 -8.00
CA THR A 59 -17.45 -32.48 -8.27
C THR A 59 -15.94 -32.48 -8.07
N LEU A 60 -15.45 -33.23 -7.08
CA LEU A 60 -14.01 -33.37 -6.85
C LEU A 60 -13.31 -33.93 -8.12
N LYS A 61 -12.24 -33.25 -8.55
CA LYS A 61 -11.46 -33.58 -9.74
C LYS A 61 -10.07 -34.09 -9.40
N ASP A 62 -9.37 -33.41 -8.51
CA ASP A 62 -8.01 -33.76 -8.08
C ASP A 62 -7.76 -33.28 -6.65
N TYR A 63 -6.71 -33.79 -6.01
CA TYR A 63 -6.25 -33.29 -4.72
C TYR A 63 -4.73 -33.45 -4.60
N ARG A 64 -4.10 -32.56 -3.81
CA ARG A 64 -2.67 -32.63 -3.52
C ARG A 64 -2.45 -32.63 -2.01
N PRO A 65 -1.78 -33.67 -1.48
CA PRO A 65 -1.37 -33.68 -0.08
C PRO A 65 -0.21 -32.70 0.16
N PRO A 66 0.13 -32.43 1.44
CA PRO A 66 1.28 -31.62 1.80
C PRO A 66 2.59 -32.17 1.23
N LYS A 67 3.50 -31.27 0.85
CA LYS A 67 4.79 -31.62 0.24
C LYS A 67 5.65 -32.52 1.12
N GLU A 68 5.49 -32.40 2.43
CA GLU A 68 6.17 -33.19 3.44
C GLU A 68 5.71 -34.66 3.45
N TYR A 69 4.47 -34.91 3.01
CA TYR A 69 3.84 -36.23 3.01
C TYR A 69 3.12 -36.51 1.68
N PRO A 70 3.87 -36.68 0.57
CA PRO A 70 3.30 -36.79 -0.77
C PRO A 70 2.47 -38.07 -0.98
N THR A 71 2.66 -39.09 -0.14
CA THR A 71 1.94 -40.38 -0.19
C THR A 71 0.66 -40.39 0.65
N LEU A 72 0.31 -39.28 1.30
CA LEU A 72 -0.88 -39.18 2.12
C LEU A 72 -2.13 -39.21 1.24
N MET A 73 -2.89 -40.29 1.30
CA MET A 73 -4.13 -40.44 0.54
C MET A 73 -5.35 -40.10 1.41
N PRO A 74 -6.27 -39.27 0.91
CA PRO A 74 -7.54 -39.07 1.57
C PRO A 74 -8.48 -40.25 1.32
N SER A 75 -9.42 -40.46 2.23
CA SER A 75 -10.65 -41.18 1.92
C SER A 75 -11.71 -40.21 1.41
N LEU A 76 -12.42 -40.62 0.37
CA LEU A 76 -13.58 -39.90 -0.17
C LEU A 76 -14.84 -40.60 0.32
N ASP A 77 -15.71 -39.83 0.95
CA ASP A 77 -17.04 -40.26 1.42
C ASP A 77 -18.07 -39.29 0.83
N THR A 78 -19.23 -39.78 0.41
CA THR A 78 -20.23 -38.97 -0.29
C THR A 78 -21.61 -39.25 0.28
N ASP A 79 -22.27 -38.20 0.72
CA ASP A 79 -23.68 -38.16 1.13
C ASP A 79 -24.53 -37.52 0.01
N ALA A 80 -25.86 -37.52 0.17
CA ALA A 80 -26.81 -36.95 -0.80
C ALA A 80 -26.50 -35.48 -1.14
N ASP A 81 -26.06 -34.70 -0.14
CA ASP A 81 -25.85 -33.26 -0.27
C ASP A 81 -24.38 -32.83 -0.22
N HIS A 82 -23.45 -33.72 0.18
CA HIS A 82 -22.06 -33.34 0.47
C HIS A 82 -21.05 -34.43 0.10
N GLN A 83 -19.86 -34.01 -0.34
CA GLN A 83 -18.67 -34.82 -0.50
C GLN A 83 -17.67 -34.49 0.60
N TYR A 84 -17.17 -35.50 1.30
CA TYR A 84 -16.22 -35.38 2.39
C TYR A 84 -14.87 -35.98 1.96
N LEU A 85 -13.84 -35.14 1.92
CA LEU A 85 -12.47 -35.53 1.68
C LEU A 85 -11.71 -35.55 3.01
N ARG A 86 -11.38 -36.76 3.50
CA ARG A 86 -10.81 -36.96 4.83
C ARG A 86 -9.36 -37.43 4.75
N TRP A 87 -8.44 -36.66 5.32
CA TRP A 87 -7.04 -37.05 5.46
C TRP A 87 -6.73 -37.52 6.89
N PRO A 88 -6.46 -38.82 7.10
CA PRO A 88 -6.03 -39.33 8.39
C PRO A 88 -4.54 -39.02 8.62
N LEU A 89 -4.26 -38.10 9.55
CA LEU A 89 -2.92 -37.70 9.97
C LEU A 89 -2.49 -38.54 11.18
N SER A 90 -2.22 -39.82 10.95
CA SER A 90 -1.80 -40.78 11.98
C SER A 90 -0.36 -40.57 12.49
N MET A 91 0.40 -39.68 11.86
CA MET A 91 1.78 -39.36 12.22
C MET A 91 1.87 -38.28 13.30
N SER A 92 3.03 -38.19 13.96
CA SER A 92 3.31 -37.09 14.88
C SER A 92 3.69 -35.83 14.11
N LEU A 93 2.90 -34.77 14.27
CA LEU A 93 3.18 -33.47 13.68
C LEU A 93 3.95 -32.61 14.70
N PRO A 94 5.15 -32.12 14.38
CA PRO A 94 5.91 -31.21 15.25
C PRO A 94 5.17 -29.89 15.48
N ALA A 95 5.52 -29.21 16.57
CA ALA A 95 5.01 -27.87 16.87
C ALA A 95 5.54 -26.83 15.88
N HIS A 96 4.76 -25.76 15.67
CA HIS A 96 5.09 -24.61 14.83
C HIS A 96 5.40 -24.95 13.36
N ARG A 97 4.70 -25.95 12.80
CA ARG A 97 4.77 -26.27 11.37
C ARG A 97 3.45 -25.97 10.67
N GLN A 98 3.57 -25.75 9.36
CA GLN A 98 2.45 -25.50 8.46
C GLN A 98 2.41 -26.60 7.40
N TYR A 99 1.22 -27.11 7.13
CA TYR A 99 0.97 -28.12 6.10
C TYR A 99 -0.12 -27.62 5.18
N GLU A 100 0.12 -27.66 3.87
CA GLU A 100 -0.80 -27.16 2.86
C GLU A 100 -1.45 -28.32 2.09
N PHE A 101 -2.77 -28.34 2.07
CA PHE A 101 -3.59 -29.30 1.35
C PHE A 101 -4.32 -28.56 0.23
N GLN A 102 -4.42 -29.18 -0.93
CA GLN A 102 -5.14 -28.63 -2.07
C GLN A 102 -6.20 -29.61 -2.55
N ALA A 103 -7.39 -29.10 -2.88
CA ALA A 103 -8.44 -29.87 -3.52
C ALA A 103 -9.00 -29.09 -4.70
N GLU A 104 -9.08 -29.72 -5.86
CA GLU A 104 -9.67 -29.15 -7.07
C GLU A 104 -11.04 -29.76 -7.30
N ALA A 105 -12.06 -28.91 -7.46
CA ALA A 105 -13.42 -29.35 -7.77
C ALA A 105 -13.99 -28.57 -8.95
N VAL A 106 -14.84 -29.20 -9.74
CA VAL A 106 -15.52 -28.58 -10.88
C VAL A 106 -16.93 -28.18 -10.47
N VAL A 107 -17.30 -26.95 -10.79
CA VAL A 107 -18.65 -26.42 -10.50
C VAL A 107 -19.66 -27.06 -11.45
N ALA A 108 -20.65 -27.74 -10.89
CA ALA A 108 -21.76 -28.31 -11.64
C ALA A 108 -22.65 -27.21 -12.22
N ARG A 109 -23.53 -27.61 -13.14
CA ARG A 109 -24.53 -26.70 -13.71
C ARG A 109 -25.57 -26.33 -12.65
N LEU A 110 -25.78 -25.04 -12.47
CA LEU A 110 -26.82 -24.48 -11.63
C LEU A 110 -27.88 -23.78 -12.47
N ASP A 111 -29.15 -23.93 -12.11
CA ASP A 111 -30.26 -23.25 -12.79
C ASP A 111 -30.52 -21.83 -12.26
N GLN A 112 -30.04 -21.53 -11.06
CA GLN A 112 -30.14 -20.24 -10.39
C GLN A 112 -28.82 -19.88 -9.72
N ASP A 113 -28.62 -18.59 -9.46
CA ASP A 113 -27.46 -18.11 -8.72
C ASP A 113 -27.50 -18.71 -7.30
N ALA A 114 -26.38 -19.30 -6.88
CA ALA A 114 -26.29 -19.96 -5.58
C ALA A 114 -24.99 -19.60 -4.88
N VAL A 115 -25.03 -19.69 -3.55
CA VAL A 115 -23.84 -19.60 -2.71
C VAL A 115 -23.49 -20.99 -2.20
N LEU A 116 -22.45 -21.58 -2.77
CA LEU A 116 -21.90 -22.85 -2.32
C LEU A 116 -21.01 -22.62 -1.10
N THR A 117 -21.05 -23.54 -0.14
CA THR A 117 -20.28 -23.42 1.10
C THR A 117 -19.35 -24.63 1.22
N GLY A 118 -18.05 -24.37 1.29
CA GLY A 118 -17.04 -25.38 1.61
C GLY A 118 -16.58 -25.21 3.05
N GLU A 119 -16.33 -26.31 3.75
CA GLU A 119 -15.89 -26.27 5.14
C GLU A 119 -14.66 -27.16 5.32
N ALA A 120 -13.64 -26.66 6.01
CA ALA A 120 -12.50 -27.44 6.44
C ALA A 120 -12.47 -27.52 7.97
N GLN A 121 -12.42 -28.73 8.50
CA GLN A 121 -12.38 -28.98 9.94
C GLN A 121 -11.27 -29.96 10.30
N VAL A 122 -10.67 -29.80 11.46
CA VAL A 122 -9.69 -30.74 12.02
C VAL A 122 -10.27 -31.29 13.30
N ALA A 123 -10.36 -32.62 13.37
CA ALA A 123 -10.79 -33.34 14.55
C ALA A 123 -9.64 -34.14 15.16
N ASP A 124 -9.72 -34.34 16.47
CA ASP A 124 -8.87 -35.30 17.18
C ASP A 124 -9.30 -36.75 16.95
N ASN A 125 -8.57 -37.70 17.55
CA ASN A 125 -8.87 -39.13 17.48
C ASN A 125 -10.21 -39.54 18.12
N ARG A 126 -10.82 -38.68 18.93
CA ARG A 126 -12.15 -38.88 19.55
C ARG A 126 -13.27 -38.22 18.73
N GLY A 127 -12.94 -37.63 17.58
CA GLY A 127 -13.90 -36.92 16.73
C GLY A 127 -14.26 -35.52 17.25
N ARG A 128 -13.54 -34.98 18.24
CA ARG A 128 -13.75 -33.62 18.71
C ARG A 128 -13.08 -32.65 17.74
N VAL A 129 -13.87 -31.74 17.17
CA VAL A 129 -13.38 -30.64 16.33
C VAL A 129 -12.49 -29.71 17.17
N LEU A 130 -11.25 -29.53 16.73
CA LEU A 130 -10.24 -28.66 17.34
C LEU A 130 -10.27 -27.25 16.75
N ASP A 131 -10.51 -27.17 15.44
CA ASP A 131 -10.70 -25.92 14.69
C ASP A 131 -11.47 -26.21 13.39
N ALA A 132 -12.17 -25.21 12.88
CA ALA A 132 -12.90 -25.27 11.62
C ALA A 132 -12.99 -23.90 10.96
N GLU A 133 -12.92 -23.87 9.63
CA GLU A 133 -12.99 -22.65 8.83
C GLU A 133 -13.88 -22.90 7.61
N THR A 134 -14.74 -21.92 7.29
CA THR A 134 -15.74 -22.04 6.24
C THR A 134 -15.47 -21.03 5.14
N VAL A 135 -15.56 -21.46 3.89
CA VAL A 135 -15.44 -20.61 2.71
C VAL A 135 -16.76 -20.59 1.93
N ARG A 136 -17.13 -19.40 1.45
CA ARG A 136 -18.33 -19.20 0.64
C ARG A 136 -17.96 -18.84 -0.78
N ILE A 137 -18.75 -19.38 -1.70
CA ILE A 137 -18.51 -19.37 -3.12
C ILE A 137 -19.79 -18.89 -3.79
N SER A 138 -19.79 -17.72 -4.41
CA SER A 138 -20.93 -17.29 -5.23
C SER A 138 -20.76 -17.82 -6.66
N VAL A 139 -21.73 -18.60 -7.11
CA VAL A 139 -21.79 -19.14 -8.48
C VAL A 139 -22.97 -18.50 -9.19
N LEU A 140 -22.71 -17.95 -10.37
CA LEU A 140 -23.74 -17.33 -11.20
C LEU A 140 -24.20 -18.32 -12.25
N SER A 141 -25.51 -18.43 -12.39
CA SER A 141 -26.16 -19.28 -13.40
C SER A 141 -26.13 -18.64 -14.80
N ARG A 142 -26.01 -17.31 -14.87
CA ARG A 142 -26.01 -16.52 -16.11
C ARG A 142 -25.01 -15.36 -16.05
N SER A 143 -24.54 -14.95 -17.22
CA SER A 143 -23.65 -13.79 -17.37
C SER A 143 -24.32 -12.48 -16.93
N LYS A 144 -23.55 -11.62 -16.25
CA LYS A 144 -23.96 -10.25 -15.88
C LYS A 144 -24.05 -9.31 -17.09
N TYR A 145 -23.30 -9.58 -18.16
CA TYR A 145 -23.20 -8.78 -19.38
C TYR A 145 -24.48 -8.81 -20.21
N LEU A 146 -25.38 -9.77 -19.99
CA LEU A 146 -26.71 -9.79 -20.62
C LEU A 146 -27.44 -8.45 -20.44
N LYS A 147 -27.29 -7.78 -19.29
CA LYS A 147 -27.93 -6.49 -19.02
C LYS A 147 -27.54 -5.36 -19.99
N TYR A 148 -26.41 -5.51 -20.70
CA TYR A 148 -25.93 -4.54 -21.68
C TYR A 148 -26.41 -4.86 -23.10
N LEU A 149 -27.08 -5.99 -23.32
CA LEU A 149 -27.64 -6.37 -24.61
C LEU A 149 -29.12 -5.97 -24.73
N PRO A 150 -29.64 -5.81 -25.96
CA PRO A 150 -31.08 -5.65 -26.20
C PRO A 150 -31.92 -6.76 -25.57
N ALA A 151 -33.15 -6.43 -25.17
CA ALA A 151 -34.05 -7.34 -24.44
C ALA A 151 -34.26 -8.71 -25.11
N ILE A 152 -34.24 -8.77 -26.44
CA ILE A 152 -34.38 -10.02 -27.22
C ILE A 152 -33.29 -11.05 -26.91
N TYR A 153 -32.10 -10.61 -26.49
CA TYR A 153 -30.97 -11.48 -26.16
C TYR A 153 -30.85 -11.78 -24.65
N GLN A 154 -31.53 -11.01 -23.80
CA GLN A 154 -31.45 -11.17 -22.34
C GLN A 154 -32.12 -12.47 -21.85
N GLN A 155 -33.11 -12.95 -22.60
CA GLN A 155 -33.86 -14.17 -22.26
C GLN A 155 -33.23 -15.45 -22.83
N ASP A 156 -32.24 -15.32 -23.71
CA ASP A 156 -31.61 -16.45 -24.38
C ASP A 156 -30.56 -17.13 -23.48
N GLU A 157 -30.78 -18.42 -23.19
CA GLU A 157 -29.91 -19.21 -22.31
C GLU A 157 -28.51 -19.43 -22.92
N LEU A 158 -28.43 -19.66 -24.23
CA LEU A 158 -27.17 -19.85 -24.93
C LEU A 158 -26.32 -18.59 -24.86
N MET A 159 -26.93 -17.42 -25.09
CA MET A 159 -26.26 -16.13 -24.99
C MET A 159 -25.71 -15.89 -23.59
N GLY A 160 -26.50 -16.17 -22.55
CA GLY A 160 -26.06 -16.07 -21.16
C GLY A 160 -24.83 -16.93 -20.89
N ARG A 161 -24.83 -18.18 -21.35
CA ARG A 161 -23.71 -19.11 -21.18
C ARG A 161 -22.50 -18.76 -22.03
N PHE A 162 -22.71 -18.28 -23.26
CA PHE A 162 -21.65 -17.86 -24.16
C PHE A 162 -20.89 -16.67 -23.58
N LEU A 163 -21.61 -15.68 -23.03
CA LEU A 163 -20.99 -14.49 -22.44
C LEU A 163 -20.22 -14.80 -21.14
N MET A 164 -20.59 -15.84 -20.38
CA MET A 164 -19.84 -16.26 -19.19
C MET A 164 -18.38 -16.62 -19.52
N LEU A 165 -18.12 -17.16 -20.71
CA LEU A 165 -16.75 -17.43 -21.17
C LEU A 165 -15.93 -16.15 -21.29
N PHE A 166 -16.51 -15.09 -21.87
CA PHE A 166 -15.85 -13.80 -22.00
C PHE A 166 -15.69 -13.13 -20.65
N GLU A 167 -16.72 -13.15 -19.80
CA GLU A 167 -16.63 -12.65 -18.43
C GLU A 167 -15.49 -13.31 -17.67
N SER A 168 -15.39 -14.64 -17.72
CA SER A 168 -14.29 -15.38 -17.09
C SER A 168 -12.93 -14.95 -17.63
N PHE A 169 -12.81 -14.82 -18.96
CA PHE A 169 -11.57 -14.44 -19.61
C PHE A 169 -11.10 -13.01 -19.25
N TRP A 170 -12.02 -12.05 -19.20
CA TRP A 170 -11.71 -10.65 -18.92
C TRP A 170 -11.59 -10.34 -17.43
N HIS A 171 -12.20 -11.15 -16.56
CA HIS A 171 -12.26 -10.86 -15.13
C HIS A 171 -10.88 -10.64 -14.45
N PRO A 172 -9.81 -11.40 -14.75
CA PRO A 172 -8.49 -11.10 -14.20
C PRO A 172 -7.96 -9.71 -14.55
N ILE A 173 -8.37 -9.15 -15.70
CA ILE A 173 -8.04 -7.78 -16.11
C ILE A 173 -8.92 -6.80 -15.36
N ASP A 174 -10.22 -7.08 -15.21
CA ASP A 174 -11.13 -6.23 -14.42
C ASP A 174 -10.62 -6.07 -12.98
N ILE A 175 -10.19 -7.16 -12.32
CA ILE A 175 -9.60 -7.11 -10.97
C ILE A 175 -8.34 -6.21 -10.94
N GLN A 176 -7.49 -6.30 -11.97
CA GLN A 176 -6.30 -5.44 -12.05
C GLN A 176 -6.69 -3.96 -12.21
N LEU A 177 -7.73 -3.66 -12.99
CA LEU A 177 -8.26 -2.31 -13.16
C LEU A 177 -8.94 -1.78 -11.90
N GLU A 178 -9.67 -2.62 -11.17
CA GLU A 178 -10.25 -2.30 -9.86
C GLU A 178 -9.18 -2.02 -8.80
N GLY A 179 -7.93 -2.44 -9.02
CA GLY A 179 -6.81 -2.14 -8.14
C GLY A 179 -6.00 -0.91 -8.57
N LEU A 180 -6.36 -0.24 -9.66
CA LEU A 180 -5.54 0.76 -10.32
C LEU A 180 -5.29 2.00 -9.44
N GLU A 181 -6.27 2.40 -8.63
CA GLU A 181 -6.13 3.51 -7.68
C GLU A 181 -4.98 3.32 -6.69
N ASN A 182 -4.67 2.07 -6.34
CA ASN A 182 -3.59 1.75 -5.39
C ASN A 182 -2.21 2.09 -5.96
N TYR A 183 -2.07 2.19 -7.29
CA TYR A 183 -0.83 2.59 -7.97
C TYR A 183 -0.63 4.10 -8.04
N PHE A 184 -1.68 4.90 -7.73
CA PHE A 184 -1.59 6.35 -7.65
C PHE A 184 -1.39 6.85 -6.22
N ASP A 185 -1.74 6.04 -5.21
CA ASP A 185 -1.45 6.36 -3.81
C ASP A 185 0.00 6.00 -3.46
N PRO A 186 0.87 6.98 -3.11
CA PRO A 186 2.25 6.71 -2.72
C PRO A 186 2.38 5.85 -1.46
N LYS A 187 1.33 5.62 -0.66
CA LYS A 187 1.37 4.70 0.49
C LYS A 187 1.15 3.23 0.09
N LEU A 188 0.35 2.98 -0.95
CA LEU A 188 -0.07 1.64 -1.36
C LEU A 188 0.70 1.12 -2.58
N THR A 189 1.25 2.03 -3.38
CA THR A 189 1.96 1.72 -4.62
C THR A 189 3.13 0.76 -4.39
N PRO A 190 3.36 -0.25 -5.22
CA PRO A 190 4.54 -1.12 -5.10
C PRO A 190 5.87 -0.33 -5.19
N PRO A 191 6.93 -0.70 -4.44
CA PRO A 191 8.17 0.10 -4.37
C PRO A 191 8.83 0.35 -5.72
N HIS A 192 8.82 -0.65 -6.61
CA HIS A 192 9.40 -0.56 -7.95
C HIS A 192 8.64 0.39 -8.89
N PHE A 193 7.40 0.77 -8.54
CA PHE A 193 6.56 1.68 -9.33
C PHE A 193 6.68 3.14 -8.87
N LEU A 194 7.30 3.40 -7.71
CA LEU A 194 7.53 4.76 -7.19
C LEU A 194 8.29 5.67 -8.18
N PRO A 195 9.34 5.21 -8.89
CA PRO A 195 10.04 6.05 -9.88
C PRO A 195 9.14 6.45 -11.06
N TRP A 196 8.22 5.58 -11.46
CA TRP A 196 7.26 5.90 -12.51
C TRP A 196 6.28 6.98 -12.04
N LEU A 197 5.76 6.85 -10.82
CA LEU A 197 4.86 7.82 -10.21
C LEU A 197 5.56 9.17 -10.01
N ALA A 198 6.83 9.16 -9.58
CA ALA A 198 7.66 10.35 -9.43
C ALA A 198 7.82 11.10 -10.76
N ARG A 199 8.09 10.39 -11.85
CA ARG A 199 8.16 10.99 -13.19
C ARG A 199 6.83 11.63 -13.59
N TRP A 200 5.71 10.99 -13.26
CA TRP A 200 4.38 11.53 -13.55
C TRP A 200 4.09 12.82 -12.77
N LEU A 201 4.55 12.89 -11.51
CA LEU A 201 4.45 14.06 -10.64
C LEU A 201 5.57 15.08 -10.83
N ASN A 202 6.48 14.86 -11.80
CA ASN A 202 7.68 15.67 -12.01
C ASN A 202 8.45 15.89 -10.69
N VAL A 203 8.81 14.80 -10.02
CA VAL A 203 9.62 14.75 -8.80
C VAL A 203 10.86 13.89 -9.07
N ASP A 204 12.03 14.39 -8.68
CA ASP A 204 13.28 13.63 -8.77
C ASP A 204 13.53 12.91 -7.45
N LEU A 205 13.48 11.58 -7.49
CA LEU A 205 13.81 10.72 -6.36
C LEU A 205 15.30 10.38 -6.39
N ASP A 206 15.94 10.50 -5.23
CA ASP A 206 17.29 9.98 -5.04
C ASP A 206 17.22 8.45 -4.80
N ALA A 207 18.06 7.71 -5.51
CA ALA A 207 18.16 6.25 -5.37
C ALA A 207 18.72 5.82 -4.01
N HIS A 208 19.44 6.69 -3.30
CA HIS A 208 20.00 6.41 -1.98
C HIS A 208 18.98 6.57 -0.84
N TRP A 209 17.79 7.10 -1.14
CA TRP A 209 16.76 7.31 -0.13
C TRP A 209 16.07 6.00 0.24
N SER A 210 15.66 5.94 1.51
CA SER A 210 14.77 4.88 1.97
C SER A 210 13.42 4.97 1.24
N GLU A 211 12.75 3.83 1.07
CA GLU A 211 11.41 3.78 0.50
C GLU A 211 10.44 4.74 1.22
N HIS A 212 10.56 4.83 2.55
CA HIS A 212 9.75 5.73 3.36
C HIS A 212 9.91 7.20 2.94
N GLN A 213 11.16 7.67 2.78
CA GLN A 213 11.43 9.05 2.34
C GLN A 213 10.91 9.33 0.94
N GLN A 214 11.07 8.37 0.01
CA GLN A 214 10.54 8.50 -1.35
C GLN A 214 9.01 8.63 -1.34
N ARG A 215 8.31 7.78 -0.57
CA ARG A 215 6.86 7.85 -0.42
C ARG A 215 6.40 9.15 0.25
N GLN A 216 7.15 9.64 1.25
CA GLN A 216 6.85 10.89 1.93
C GLN A 216 6.95 12.07 0.96
N LEU A 217 8.03 12.16 0.18
CA LEU A 217 8.19 13.24 -0.81
C LEU A 217 7.05 13.22 -1.86
N LEU A 218 6.67 12.03 -2.33
CA LEU A 218 5.57 11.89 -3.30
C LEU A 218 4.21 12.32 -2.72
N GLN A 219 3.94 12.07 -1.44
CA GLN A 219 2.73 12.56 -0.78
C GLN A 219 2.68 14.09 -0.73
N TRP A 220 3.83 14.74 -0.53
CA TRP A 220 3.94 16.19 -0.48
C TRP A 220 4.08 16.85 -1.86
N ALA A 221 4.28 16.08 -2.93
CA ALA A 221 4.57 16.59 -4.27
C ALA A 221 3.57 17.66 -4.75
N MET A 222 2.26 17.39 -4.61
CA MET A 222 1.21 18.33 -5.04
C MET A 222 1.20 19.61 -4.21
N ALA A 223 1.39 19.51 -2.89
CA ALA A 223 1.47 20.67 -2.01
C ALA A 223 2.71 21.51 -2.34
N LEU A 224 3.87 20.88 -2.55
CA LEU A 224 5.10 21.56 -2.94
C LEU A 224 4.95 22.29 -4.29
N HIS A 225 4.30 21.67 -5.27
CA HIS A 225 4.02 22.34 -6.56
C HIS A 225 3.09 23.53 -6.41
N ARG A 226 2.06 23.43 -5.55
CA ARG A 226 1.13 24.54 -5.28
C ARG A 226 1.79 25.72 -4.59
N HIS A 227 2.75 25.46 -3.70
CA HIS A 227 3.47 26.47 -2.93
C HIS A 227 4.85 26.80 -3.49
N ARG A 228 5.11 26.43 -4.74
CA ARG A 228 6.37 26.75 -5.42
C ARG A 228 6.57 28.26 -5.45
N GLY A 229 7.79 28.71 -5.13
CA GLY A 229 8.14 30.12 -5.06
C GLY A 229 7.78 30.82 -3.74
N THR A 230 7.22 30.11 -2.76
CA THR A 230 6.95 30.64 -1.42
C THR A 230 8.02 30.24 -0.41
N ARG A 231 8.17 31.01 0.67
CA ARG A 231 9.03 30.66 1.81
C ARG A 231 8.66 29.29 2.37
N TRP A 232 7.36 29.04 2.57
CA TRP A 232 6.87 27.76 3.09
C TRP A 232 7.25 26.58 2.20
N GLY A 233 7.03 26.70 0.88
CA GLY A 233 7.34 25.62 -0.06
C GLY A 233 8.83 25.31 -0.11
N LEU A 234 9.69 26.34 -0.05
CA LEU A 234 11.14 26.18 0.01
C LEU A 234 11.59 25.50 1.30
N VAL A 235 11.13 25.99 2.46
CA VAL A 235 11.46 25.41 3.78
C VAL A 235 11.01 23.94 3.84
N LYS A 236 9.77 23.64 3.41
CA LYS A 236 9.25 22.28 3.46
C LYS A 236 9.94 21.34 2.48
N ALA A 237 10.32 21.82 1.29
CA ALA A 237 11.11 21.03 0.36
C ALA A 237 12.49 20.70 0.96
N LEU A 238 13.19 21.68 1.54
CA LEU A 238 14.49 21.44 2.17
C LEU A 238 14.38 20.49 3.37
N GLU A 239 13.32 20.61 4.18
CA GLU A 239 13.02 19.70 5.28
C GLU A 239 12.82 18.26 4.79
N LEU A 240 12.03 18.04 3.74
CA LEU A 240 11.78 16.71 3.19
C LEU A 240 13.04 16.07 2.58
N TYR A 241 13.89 16.86 1.94
CA TYR A 241 15.13 16.37 1.31
C TYR A 241 16.28 16.16 2.30
N THR A 242 16.36 16.97 3.36
CA THR A 242 17.53 16.97 4.27
C THR A 242 17.21 16.48 5.68
N GLY A 243 15.93 16.36 6.03
CA GLY A 243 15.46 16.05 7.39
C GLY A 243 15.66 17.19 8.38
N GLN A 244 16.05 18.39 7.92
CA GLN A 244 16.40 19.54 8.77
C GLN A 244 15.58 20.76 8.39
N GLN A 245 15.18 21.56 9.38
CA GLN A 245 14.46 22.80 9.11
C GLN A 245 15.44 23.88 8.61
N ALA A 246 15.06 24.51 7.50
CA ALA A 246 15.77 25.64 6.94
C ALA A 246 15.20 26.96 7.49
N GLU A 247 16.06 27.91 7.79
CA GLU A 247 15.67 29.29 8.06
C GLU A 247 15.86 30.12 6.79
N VAL A 248 14.78 30.79 6.36
CA VAL A 248 14.81 31.69 5.20
C VAL A 248 14.60 33.11 5.69
N VAL A 249 15.60 33.96 5.44
CA VAL A 249 15.64 35.37 5.82
C VAL A 249 15.62 36.23 4.56
N GLU A 250 14.59 37.04 4.38
CA GLU A 250 14.52 37.99 3.26
C GLU A 250 15.36 39.24 3.58
N GLN A 251 16.16 39.70 2.59
CA GLN A 251 17.02 40.87 2.75
C GLN A 251 16.22 42.17 2.54
N ARG A 252 15.41 42.54 3.54
CA ARG A 252 14.65 43.79 3.57
C ARG A 252 15.42 44.87 4.34
N SER A 253 15.15 46.15 4.04
CA SER A 253 15.73 47.27 4.79
C SER A 253 15.23 47.31 6.24
N ASN A 254 16.14 47.28 7.22
CA ASN A 254 15.80 47.27 8.66
C ASN A 254 15.86 48.64 9.37
N ASN A 255 15.95 49.75 8.64
CA ASN A 255 16.47 50.99 9.24
C ASN A 255 15.53 52.22 9.19
N PHE A 256 14.25 52.06 8.83
CA PHE A 256 13.31 53.19 8.82
C PHE A 256 11.94 52.78 9.36
N VAL A 257 11.64 53.14 10.61
CA VAL A 257 10.30 53.04 11.19
C VAL A 257 9.58 54.36 10.90
N LEU A 258 8.59 54.31 10.01
CA LEU A 258 7.67 55.41 9.83
C LEU A 258 6.61 55.36 10.93
N GLY A 259 6.30 56.52 11.52
CA GLY A 259 5.22 56.62 12.52
C GLY A 259 3.87 56.20 11.94
N SER A 260 2.90 55.93 12.80
CA SER A 260 1.57 55.38 12.46
C SER A 260 0.77 56.17 11.40
N GLU A 261 1.14 57.42 11.12
CA GLU A 261 0.47 58.28 10.13
C GLU A 261 1.22 58.44 8.80
N ALA A 262 2.48 57.99 8.72
CA ALA A 262 3.29 58.16 7.52
C ALA A 262 3.18 56.94 6.60
N ARG A 263 2.32 57.04 5.59
CA ARG A 263 2.12 55.99 4.57
C ARG A 263 3.08 56.19 3.41
N LEU A 264 3.98 55.23 3.20
CA LEU A 264 4.72 55.11 1.93
C LEU A 264 3.82 54.49 0.86
N GLY A 265 4.06 54.87 -0.40
CA GLY A 265 3.47 54.18 -1.55
C GLY A 265 4.01 52.74 -1.68
N PRO A 266 3.33 51.87 -2.43
CA PRO A 266 3.62 50.42 -2.53
C PRO A 266 4.99 50.04 -3.12
N GLU A 267 5.84 51.01 -3.46
CA GLU A 267 7.12 50.79 -4.15
C GLU A 267 8.33 51.47 -3.46
N ILE A 268 8.14 52.11 -2.30
CA ILE A 268 9.22 52.85 -1.64
C ILE A 268 9.76 52.05 -0.45
N ALA A 269 11.01 51.58 -0.56
CA ALA A 269 11.77 51.05 0.56
C ALA A 269 12.72 52.12 1.10
N LEU A 270 12.63 52.44 2.40
CA LEU A 270 13.53 53.37 3.07
C LEU A 270 14.54 52.59 3.94
N GLY A 271 15.83 52.93 3.82
CA GLY A 271 16.91 52.36 4.61
C GLY A 271 18.12 51.95 3.77
N TYR A 272 19.25 51.70 4.44
CA TYR A 272 20.47 51.19 3.81
C TYR A 272 20.48 49.66 3.82
N GLY A 273 21.05 49.04 2.78
CA GLY A 273 21.23 47.59 2.68
C GLY A 273 20.03 46.81 2.14
N ASN A 274 19.03 47.46 1.54
CA ASN A 274 17.97 46.75 0.83
C ASN A 274 18.54 46.08 -0.42
N ILE A 275 18.42 44.75 -0.51
CA ILE A 275 18.80 44.00 -1.72
C ILE A 275 17.53 43.32 -2.23
N PRO A 276 16.74 44.00 -3.08
CA PRO A 276 15.46 43.49 -3.51
C PRO A 276 15.60 42.13 -4.21
N HIS A 277 14.57 41.31 -4.09
CA HIS A 277 14.52 39.95 -4.63
C HIS A 277 15.66 39.02 -4.16
N THR A 278 16.29 39.33 -3.02
CA THR A 278 17.34 38.50 -2.44
C THR A 278 16.90 37.91 -1.10
N PHE A 279 17.14 36.62 -0.92
CA PHE A 279 16.94 35.94 0.36
C PHE A 279 18.14 35.08 0.73
N THR A 280 18.31 34.85 2.02
CA THR A 280 19.35 33.99 2.58
C THR A 280 18.71 32.71 3.11
N VAL A 281 19.21 31.56 2.68
CA VAL A 281 18.86 30.25 3.21
C VAL A 281 19.96 29.82 4.17
N VAL A 282 19.61 29.68 5.44
CA VAL A 282 20.48 29.11 6.47
C VAL A 282 19.97 27.69 6.74
N LEU A 283 20.81 26.70 6.43
CA LEU A 283 20.48 25.30 6.64
C LEU A 283 21.54 24.66 7.53
N ARG A 284 21.08 24.06 8.62
CA ARG A 284 21.92 23.35 9.58
C ARG A 284 21.91 21.87 9.24
N VAL A 285 23.04 21.29 8.89
CA VAL A 285 23.16 19.87 8.52
C VAL A 285 24.24 19.16 9.34
N PRO A 286 24.05 17.89 9.72
CA PRO A 286 25.09 17.12 10.39
C PRO A 286 26.26 16.85 9.44
N PRO A 287 27.52 16.85 9.94
CA PRO A 287 28.69 16.56 9.11
C PRO A 287 28.62 15.14 8.54
N ILE A 288 29.08 14.98 7.30
CA ILE A 288 29.16 13.66 6.66
C ILE A 288 30.40 12.95 7.21
N GLN A 289 30.22 11.74 7.76
CA GLN A 289 31.35 10.93 8.21
C GLN A 289 31.98 10.22 7.00
N ALA A 290 33.27 10.43 6.78
CA ALA A 290 34.06 9.74 5.75
C ALA A 290 35.40 9.26 6.32
N GLU A 291 36.02 8.28 5.66
CA GLU A 291 37.28 7.68 6.12
C GLU A 291 38.48 8.63 5.92
N THR A 292 38.40 9.54 4.95
CA THR A 292 39.48 10.49 4.61
C THR A 292 38.93 11.92 4.54
N PRO A 293 39.69 12.95 4.98
CA PRO A 293 39.28 14.36 4.86
C PRO A 293 38.94 14.79 3.42
N GLU A 294 39.69 14.30 2.43
CA GLU A 294 39.44 14.59 1.00
C GLU A 294 38.09 14.01 0.52
N GLN A 295 37.73 12.82 1.01
CA GLN A 295 36.44 12.19 0.69
C GLN A 295 35.29 12.94 1.35
N GLN A 296 35.48 13.42 2.58
CA GLN A 296 34.49 14.23 3.27
C GLN A 296 34.20 15.52 2.49
N GLU A 297 35.24 16.23 2.05
CA GLU A 297 35.09 17.47 1.28
C GLU A 297 34.35 17.23 -0.05
N GLN A 298 34.65 16.12 -0.75
CA GLN A 298 33.94 15.74 -1.96
C GLN A 298 32.45 15.46 -1.71
N LEU A 299 32.11 14.71 -0.66
CA LEU A 299 30.72 14.40 -0.32
C LEU A 299 29.94 15.64 0.12
N GLU A 300 30.57 16.55 0.87
CA GLU A 300 29.97 17.83 1.25
C GLU A 300 29.74 18.74 0.04
N ALA A 301 30.66 18.75 -0.93
CA ALA A 301 30.48 19.46 -2.20
C ALA A 301 29.33 18.88 -3.03
N ILE A 302 29.17 17.55 -3.07
CA ILE A 302 28.03 16.89 -3.73
C ILE A 302 26.71 17.28 -3.03
N ARG A 303 26.67 17.23 -1.70
CA ARG A 303 25.50 17.63 -0.91
C ARG A 303 25.11 19.08 -1.15
N ARG A 304 26.08 20.00 -1.16
CA ARG A 304 25.85 21.42 -1.47
C ARG A 304 25.18 21.59 -2.83
N ARG A 305 25.71 20.95 -3.88
CA ARG A 305 25.14 21.01 -5.23
C ARG A 305 23.71 20.46 -5.29
N ALA A 306 23.44 19.38 -4.55
CA ALA A 306 22.09 18.82 -4.47
C ALA A 306 21.10 19.80 -3.81
N ILE A 307 21.51 20.46 -2.72
CA ILE A 307 20.70 21.48 -2.04
C ILE A 307 20.46 22.69 -2.94
N GLU A 308 21.49 23.18 -3.62
CA GLU A 308 21.39 24.28 -4.59
C GLU A 308 20.40 23.93 -5.72
N ALA A 309 20.45 22.71 -6.25
CA ALA A 309 19.51 22.23 -7.27
C ALA A 309 18.06 22.21 -6.77
N ILE A 310 17.82 21.85 -5.50
CA ILE A 310 16.49 21.89 -4.87
C ILE A 310 16.01 23.34 -4.75
N ILE A 311 16.86 24.25 -4.27
CA ILE A 311 16.53 25.68 -4.14
C ILE A 311 16.22 26.27 -5.52
N ASP A 312 17.03 25.97 -6.54
CA ASP A 312 16.81 26.46 -7.91
C ASP A 312 15.51 25.94 -8.52
N ARG A 313 15.08 24.72 -8.16
CA ARG A 313 13.77 24.20 -8.57
C ARG A 313 12.64 24.98 -7.90
N GLN A 314 12.78 25.36 -6.64
CA GLN A 314 11.70 25.99 -5.86
C GLN A 314 11.63 27.51 -5.98
N LYS A 315 12.76 28.18 -6.22
CA LYS A 315 12.82 29.65 -6.23
C LYS A 315 12.12 30.25 -7.46
N PRO A 316 11.52 31.45 -7.34
CA PRO A 316 11.09 32.20 -8.52
C PRO A 316 12.28 32.65 -9.37
N ALA A 317 12.11 32.65 -10.70
CA ALA A 317 13.20 32.95 -11.64
C ALA A 317 13.84 34.34 -11.46
N HIS A 318 13.12 35.30 -10.88
CA HIS A 318 13.59 36.68 -10.68
C HIS A 318 14.30 36.90 -9.33
N THR A 319 14.49 35.85 -8.53
CA THR A 319 15.10 35.95 -7.18
C THR A 319 16.53 35.43 -7.16
N VAL A 320 17.35 36.08 -6.34
CA VAL A 320 18.74 35.69 -6.03
C VAL A 320 18.76 35.12 -4.61
N TYR A 321 19.61 34.13 -4.37
CA TYR A 321 19.76 33.55 -3.04
C TYR A 321 21.22 33.44 -2.60
N HIS A 322 21.41 33.44 -1.28
CA HIS A 322 22.66 33.07 -0.65
C HIS A 322 22.43 31.84 0.23
N LEU A 323 23.26 30.79 0.07
CA LEU A 323 23.17 29.55 0.84
C LEU A 323 24.29 29.48 1.88
N HIS A 324 23.91 29.50 3.15
CA HIS A 324 24.79 29.25 4.29
C HIS A 324 24.50 27.87 4.86
N LEU A 325 25.49 26.97 4.77
CA LEU A 325 25.43 25.65 5.38
C LEU A 325 26.21 25.71 6.69
N GLU A 326 25.52 25.51 7.80
CA GLU A 326 26.12 25.40 9.14
C GLU A 326 26.21 23.94 9.54
N THR A 327 27.33 23.54 10.13
CA THR A 327 27.49 22.18 10.67
C THR A 327 26.94 22.12 12.10
N LEU A 328 26.00 21.22 12.35
CA LEU A 328 25.51 20.98 13.70
C LEU A 328 26.61 20.32 14.55
N PRO A 329 26.91 20.83 15.76
CA PRO A 329 27.63 20.03 16.75
C PRO A 329 26.74 18.84 17.14
N SER A 330 27.36 17.69 17.41
CA SER A 330 26.74 16.37 17.57
C SER A 330 25.69 16.24 18.70
N SER A 331 25.42 17.31 19.47
CA SER A 331 24.48 17.31 20.60
C SER A 331 23.01 17.55 20.23
N ASP A 332 22.71 18.12 19.06
CA ASP A 332 21.36 18.57 18.69
C ASP A 332 20.72 17.75 17.55
N ILE A 333 21.24 16.55 17.29
CA ILE A 333 20.69 15.66 16.26
C ILE A 333 19.33 15.16 16.76
N ALA A 334 18.25 15.79 16.32
CA ALA A 334 16.92 15.22 16.44
C ALA A 334 16.91 13.86 15.74
N SER A 335 16.67 12.80 16.50
CA SER A 335 16.54 11.44 15.96
C SER A 335 15.38 11.43 14.95
N PRO A 336 15.59 11.01 13.68
CA PRO A 336 14.54 10.98 12.67
C PRO A 336 13.48 9.90 12.93
N ALA A 337 13.55 9.17 14.06
CA ALA A 337 12.72 8.01 14.34
C ALA A 337 11.41 8.30 15.11
N ASP A 338 11.26 9.46 15.76
CA ASP A 338 10.13 9.72 16.68
C ASP A 338 9.14 10.80 16.23
N VAL A 339 9.32 11.40 15.05
CA VAL A 339 8.35 12.37 14.50
C VAL A 339 7.42 11.62 13.55
N GLU A 340 6.22 11.30 14.03
CA GLU A 340 5.14 10.78 13.21
C GLU A 340 4.92 11.73 12.01
N PRO A 341 5.00 11.25 10.76
CA PRO A 341 5.01 12.14 9.61
C PRO A 341 3.66 12.84 9.50
N GLU A 342 3.66 14.15 9.70
CA GLU A 342 2.48 14.98 9.51
C GLU A 342 1.98 14.82 8.07
N PRO A 343 0.70 14.47 7.84
CA PRO A 343 0.16 14.35 6.50
C PRO A 343 0.16 15.72 5.81
N PRO A 344 0.30 15.76 4.47
CA PRO A 344 0.15 17.00 3.73
C PRO A 344 -1.22 17.64 4.02
N PRO A 345 -1.34 18.98 4.04
CA PRO A 345 -2.61 19.64 4.27
C PRO A 345 -3.64 19.15 3.24
N GLY A 346 -4.77 18.63 3.74
CA GLY A 346 -5.84 18.09 2.91
C GLY A 346 -6.40 19.15 1.95
N HIS A 347 -6.91 18.71 0.81
CA HIS A 347 -7.67 19.59 -0.08
C HIS A 347 -8.83 20.23 0.70
N PRO A 348 -8.97 21.57 0.75
CA PRO A 348 -10.17 22.17 1.32
C PRO A 348 -11.39 21.72 0.47
N PRO A 349 -12.54 21.46 1.09
CA PRO A 349 -13.74 21.05 0.35
C PRO A 349 -14.10 22.14 -0.67
N ALA A 350 -14.49 21.69 -1.87
CA ALA A 350 -14.85 22.56 -2.98
C ALA A 350 -15.93 23.56 -2.53
N GLY A 351 -15.58 24.86 -2.49
CA GLY A 351 -16.47 25.94 -2.07
C GLY A 351 -15.98 26.77 -0.87
N THR A 352 -14.85 26.42 -0.24
CA THR A 352 -14.27 27.24 0.83
C THR A 352 -13.25 28.21 0.25
N ASP A 353 -13.43 29.50 0.49
CA ASP A 353 -12.52 30.56 0.04
C ASP A 353 -11.11 30.32 0.62
N ALA A 354 -10.19 29.91 -0.25
CA ALA A 354 -8.83 29.52 0.09
C ALA A 354 -7.97 30.71 0.59
N SER A 355 -8.52 31.92 0.65
CA SER A 355 -7.85 33.08 1.23
C SER A 355 -8.01 33.16 2.76
N ALA A 356 -9.13 32.69 3.32
CA ALA A 356 -9.48 32.98 4.72
C ALA A 356 -8.81 32.06 5.77
N ILE A 357 -8.40 30.85 5.39
CA ILE A 357 -7.78 29.88 6.33
C ILE A 357 -6.27 30.13 6.48
N TRP A 358 -5.64 30.76 5.48
CA TRP A 358 -4.18 30.82 5.38
C TRP A 358 -3.58 32.17 5.78
N SER A 359 -4.40 33.22 5.93
CA SER A 359 -3.94 34.52 6.47
C SER A 359 -3.49 34.46 7.93
N ASN A 360 -3.96 33.47 8.72
CA ASN A 360 -3.59 33.35 10.13
C ASN A 360 -2.22 32.71 10.39
N GLN A 361 -1.50 32.26 9.35
CA GLN A 361 -0.15 31.68 9.49
C GLN A 361 0.97 32.62 9.01
N GLU A 362 0.65 33.81 8.50
CA GLU A 362 1.65 34.83 8.12
C GLU A 362 2.02 35.78 9.29
N GLU A 363 1.41 35.63 10.47
CA GLU A 363 1.59 36.53 11.63
C GLU A 363 2.49 36.01 12.77
N LEU A 364 3.32 34.97 12.58
CA LEU A 364 4.29 34.51 13.58
C LEU A 364 5.70 34.32 13.04
#